data_AF-A0A527ZM49-F1
#
_entry.id   AF-A0A527ZM49-F1
#
_cell.length_a   1.000
_cell.length_b   1.000
_cell.length_c   1.000
_cell.angle_alpha   90.00
_cell.angle_beta   90.00
_cell.angle_gamma   90.00
#
_symmetry.space_group_name_H-M   'P 1'
#
loop_
_entity.id
_entity.type
_entity.pdbx_description
1 polymer ?
#
loop_
_entity_poly.entity_id
_entity_poly.type
_entity_poly.pdbx_seq_one_letter_code
_entity_poly.pdbx_strand_id
1 'polypeptide(L)'
;MDCSGCGLEVEGGYAFCPRCGRRQPVPCASCGYPCAPDFEFCPKCGVRVGAPAKAVERPAPTPSRTIVPPSGTPSLLPNIESEEGLHPVSDADRRTVTVLFADLCGFTTLSEELDPEVMQALQNQLFKELTAAVRNFGGFVDKFIGDALLALFGAPVAHEDDPERALRAALDMIARTARLGESTPHSGSPLLLHIGINTGPVVTGGLGIGTAKSYSVTGDTVNTAQRLQSLAAPGEVLVGELTHRLTRHAFSYESLGDVVFRGKAGSVLVHRLDAPLAVPRAARGLEALGLSAPIIGRSAELNRMLASLDQACGGSAQLVRLVGEAGIGKSRLVKEFVARVGDEDRFRNVAVRLATCSPLGEQSFGALGAVVRSAAGMMQNDSGDEVRGKLAGLLTDLGLPGEEAKRLMPLLYHVLGLG
;
A
#
# COMPACT_ATOMS: atom_id res chain seq x y z
N MET A 1 -39.29 26.66 37.04
CA MET A 1 -38.63 25.36 36.77
C MET A 1 -38.34 24.72 38.10
N ASP A 2 -38.65 23.44 38.26
CA ASP A 2 -38.35 22.74 39.51
C ASP A 2 -36.86 22.49 39.64
N CYS A 3 -36.32 22.79 40.81
CA CYS A 3 -34.93 22.51 41.10
C CYS A 3 -34.68 21.00 41.03
N SER A 4 -33.82 20.56 40.11
CA SER A 4 -33.43 19.16 39.94
C SER A 4 -32.76 18.52 41.18
N GLY A 5 -32.41 19.30 42.20
CA GLY A 5 -31.86 18.82 43.47
C GLY A 5 -32.89 18.65 44.59
N CYS A 6 -33.79 19.63 44.79
CA CYS A 6 -34.66 19.67 45.96
C CYS A 6 -36.16 19.79 45.64
N GLY A 7 -36.53 19.83 44.35
CA GLY A 7 -37.92 19.89 43.90
C GLY A 7 -38.65 21.20 44.20
N LEU A 8 -37.96 22.23 44.69
CA LEU A 8 -38.55 23.57 44.88
C LEU A 8 -38.78 24.23 43.52
N GLU A 9 -39.96 24.82 43.30
CA GLU A 9 -40.21 25.72 42.17
C GLU A 9 -39.29 26.94 42.26
N VAL A 10 -38.41 27.08 41.26
CA VAL A 10 -37.54 28.26 41.11
C VAL A 10 -38.08 29.13 39.98
N GLU A 11 -38.20 30.43 40.23
CA GLU A 11 -38.52 31.43 39.23
C GLU A 11 -37.51 31.40 38.07
N GLY A 12 -37.98 31.67 36.85
CA GLY A 12 -37.12 31.69 35.66
C GLY A 12 -36.08 32.80 35.72
N GLY A 13 -34.80 32.46 35.55
CA GLY A 13 -33.67 33.42 35.51
C GLY A 13 -32.68 33.30 36.67
N TYR A 14 -32.96 32.51 37.70
CA TYR A 14 -32.03 32.30 38.81
C TYR A 14 -30.92 31.32 38.43
N ALA A 15 -29.65 31.74 38.55
CA ALA A 15 -28.49 30.91 38.26
C ALA A 15 -28.31 29.75 39.27
N PHE A 16 -28.82 29.89 40.50
CA PHE A 16 -28.74 28.91 41.58
C PHE A 16 -30.08 28.79 42.30
N CYS A 17 -30.39 27.60 42.83
CA CYS A 17 -31.57 27.40 43.67
C CYS A 17 -31.38 28.11 45.03
N PRO A 18 -32.31 28.98 45.45
CA PRO A 18 -32.17 29.74 46.70
C PRO A 18 -32.24 28.86 47.97
N ARG A 19 -32.72 27.62 47.87
CA ARG A 19 -32.82 26.69 49.01
C ARG A 19 -31.61 25.76 49.16
N CYS A 20 -31.12 25.18 48.06
CA CYS A 20 -30.06 24.16 48.12
C CYS A 20 -28.75 24.58 47.45
N GLY A 21 -28.67 25.78 46.87
CA GLY A 21 -27.48 26.29 46.19
C GLY A 21 -27.13 25.61 44.86
N ARG A 22 -27.93 24.64 44.40
CA ARG A 22 -27.63 23.91 43.16
C ARG A 22 -27.83 24.79 41.93
N ARG A 23 -26.84 24.79 41.03
CA ARG A 23 -26.86 25.57 39.79
C ARG A 23 -27.98 25.08 38.86
N GLN A 24 -28.76 26.01 38.34
CA GLN A 24 -29.90 25.68 37.48
C GLN A 24 -29.49 25.61 36.00
N PRO A 25 -30.12 24.74 35.19
CA PRO A 25 -29.84 24.65 33.76
C PRO A 25 -30.21 25.95 33.04
N VAL A 26 -29.39 26.34 32.07
CA VAL A 26 -29.57 27.58 31.29
C VAL A 26 -30.16 27.24 29.93
N PRO A 27 -31.28 27.84 29.52
CA PRO A 27 -31.84 27.60 28.19
C PRO A 27 -30.92 28.17 27.10
N CYS A 28 -30.73 27.40 26.03
CA CYS A 28 -29.94 27.84 24.87
C CYS A 28 -30.58 29.06 24.20
N ALA A 29 -29.80 30.11 23.99
CA ALA A 29 -30.26 31.36 23.36
C ALA A 29 -30.72 31.19 21.89
N SER A 30 -30.31 30.11 21.21
CA SER A 30 -30.65 29.86 19.80
C SER A 30 -31.86 28.94 19.64
N CYS A 31 -32.00 27.88 20.45
CA CYS A 31 -33.04 26.87 20.25
C CYS A 31 -33.92 26.60 21.48
N GLY A 32 -33.67 27.28 22.61
CA GLY A 32 -34.45 27.14 23.85
C GLY A 32 -34.22 25.85 24.63
N TYR A 33 -33.33 24.96 24.18
CA TYR A 33 -33.06 23.70 24.88
C TYR A 33 -32.41 23.93 26.26
N PRO A 34 -32.87 23.28 27.34
CA PRO A 34 -32.28 23.43 28.67
C PRO A 34 -30.90 22.74 28.73
N CYS A 35 -29.83 23.52 28.73
CA CYS A 35 -28.47 23.02 28.83
C CYS A 35 -28.07 22.86 30.30
N ALA A 36 -27.43 21.73 30.64
CA ALA A 36 -26.86 21.54 31.96
C ALA A 36 -25.73 22.57 32.21
N PRO A 37 -25.46 22.96 33.47
CA PRO A 37 -24.55 24.07 33.78
C PRO A 37 -23.08 23.83 33.38
N ASP A 38 -22.72 22.58 33.16
CA ASP A 38 -21.41 22.07 32.75
C ASP A 38 -21.26 22.00 31.21
N PHE A 39 -22.32 22.27 30.45
CA PHE A 39 -22.26 22.22 28.99
C PHE A 39 -21.69 23.51 28.42
N GLU A 40 -20.57 23.40 27.71
CA GLU A 40 -19.97 24.53 27.00
C GLU A 40 -20.70 24.81 25.66
N PHE A 41 -21.31 23.79 25.06
CA PHE A 41 -22.08 23.88 23.82
C PHE A 41 -23.45 23.20 23.98
N CYS A 42 -24.47 23.73 23.30
CA CYS A 42 -25.80 23.13 23.29
C CYS A 42 -25.75 21.78 22.56
N PRO A 43 -26.16 20.66 23.18
CA PRO A 43 -26.11 19.34 22.56
C PRO A 43 -27.07 19.19 21.38
N LYS A 44 -28.04 20.12 21.23
CA LYS A 44 -29.04 20.08 20.17
C LYS A 44 -28.62 20.86 18.92
N CYS A 45 -28.02 22.03 19.07
CA CYS A 45 -27.70 22.92 17.93
C CYS A 45 -26.22 23.31 17.81
N GLY A 46 -25.36 22.90 18.75
CA GLY A 46 -23.92 23.20 18.72
C GLY A 46 -23.54 24.64 19.09
N VAL A 47 -24.50 25.52 19.40
CA VAL A 47 -24.21 26.90 19.81
C VAL A 47 -23.65 26.94 21.23
N ARG A 48 -22.60 27.73 21.45
CA ARG A 48 -21.96 27.89 22.76
C ARG A 48 -22.97 28.45 23.79
N VAL A 49 -23.08 27.79 24.94
CA VAL A 49 -24.05 28.17 25.99
C VAL A 49 -23.62 29.51 26.59
N GLY A 50 -24.49 30.52 26.52
CA GLY A 50 -24.21 31.89 26.97
C GLY A 50 -23.75 32.87 25.88
N ALA A 51 -23.63 32.45 24.62
CA ALA A 51 -23.38 33.37 23.51
C ALA A 51 -24.65 34.20 23.19
N PRO A 52 -24.55 35.53 22.96
CA PRO A 52 -25.69 36.34 22.57
C PRO A 52 -26.25 35.87 21.22
N ALA A 53 -27.58 35.75 21.13
CA ALA A 53 -28.26 35.32 19.93
C ALA A 53 -28.01 36.31 18.78
N LYS A 54 -27.13 35.96 17.83
CA LYS A 54 -27.13 36.58 16.50
C LYS A 54 -28.15 35.83 15.64
N ALA A 55 -29.15 36.56 15.16
CA ALA A 55 -30.09 36.06 14.15
C ALA A 55 -29.33 35.62 12.90
N VAL A 56 -29.57 34.39 12.44
CA VAL A 56 -28.97 33.85 11.22
C VAL A 56 -30.07 33.77 10.16
N GLU A 57 -29.98 34.63 9.14
CA GLU A 57 -30.61 34.39 7.85
C GLU A 57 -29.76 33.38 7.05
N ARG A 58 -30.42 32.40 6.42
CA ARG A 58 -29.81 31.43 5.50
C ARG A 58 -29.55 32.09 4.14
N PRO A 59 -28.39 31.87 3.51
CA PRO A 59 -28.26 32.03 2.06
C PRO A 59 -28.24 30.69 1.31
N ALA A 60 -28.84 30.72 0.12
CA ALA A 60 -28.86 29.69 -0.92
C ALA A 60 -27.58 29.72 -1.79
N PRO A 61 -27.34 28.72 -2.68
CA PRO A 61 -26.06 28.57 -3.38
C PRO A 61 -26.12 29.03 -4.84
N THR A 62 -25.13 29.81 -5.34
CA THR A 62 -24.59 29.78 -6.73
C THR A 62 -23.36 30.73 -6.92
N PRO A 63 -22.60 30.77 -8.06
CA PRO A 63 -21.28 30.14 -8.17
C PRO A 63 -20.11 31.07 -8.61
N SER A 64 -18.92 30.46 -8.71
CA SER A 64 -17.74 30.80 -9.55
C SER A 64 -17.09 32.19 -9.44
N ARG A 65 -15.77 32.22 -9.14
CA ARG A 65 -14.78 32.93 -9.96
C ARG A 65 -13.31 32.61 -9.63
N THR A 66 -12.58 32.40 -10.71
CA THR A 66 -11.13 32.20 -10.89
C THR A 66 -10.32 33.42 -10.49
N ILE A 67 -9.20 33.24 -9.77
CA ILE A 67 -8.03 34.16 -9.80
C ILE A 67 -6.74 33.34 -9.61
N VAL A 68 -5.74 33.64 -10.44
CA VAL A 68 -4.33 33.17 -10.49
C VAL A 68 -3.48 34.44 -10.75
N PRO A 69 -2.16 34.53 -10.48
CA PRO A 69 -1.32 34.31 -9.28
C PRO A 69 -0.65 35.67 -8.86
N PRO A 70 0.51 35.74 -8.16
CA PRO A 70 1.79 35.54 -8.86
C PRO A 70 2.88 34.78 -8.08
N SER A 71 3.78 34.22 -8.87
CA SER A 71 5.02 33.55 -8.53
C SER A 71 6.07 34.49 -7.93
N GLY A 72 6.83 33.99 -6.95
CA GLY A 72 8.07 34.58 -6.44
C GLY A 72 9.08 33.46 -6.16
N THR A 73 10.31 33.64 -6.65
CA THR A 73 11.43 32.70 -6.78
C THR A 73 12.09 32.25 -5.46
N PRO A 74 12.92 31.18 -5.49
CA PRO A 74 13.34 30.41 -4.31
C PRO A 74 14.61 30.98 -3.66
N SER A 75 14.68 30.92 -2.33
CA SER A 75 15.93 31.12 -1.59
C SER A 75 16.42 29.78 -1.03
N LEU A 76 17.66 29.46 -1.41
CA LEU A 76 18.46 28.31 -1.03
C LEU A 76 18.92 28.41 0.44
N LEU A 77 18.65 27.38 1.23
CA LEU A 77 19.55 26.68 2.18
C LEU A 77 18.76 25.54 2.87
N PRO A 78 19.38 24.40 3.23
CA PRO A 78 18.68 23.16 3.52
C PRO A 78 18.22 23.10 4.98
N ASN A 79 16.95 23.41 5.24
CA ASN A 79 16.30 22.92 6.45
C ASN A 79 15.96 21.44 6.23
N ILE A 80 16.69 20.56 6.93
CA ILE A 80 16.25 19.20 7.22
C ILE A 80 15.10 19.34 8.23
N GLU A 81 13.94 19.78 7.74
CA GLU A 81 12.69 19.63 8.45
C GLU A 81 12.19 18.22 8.12
N SER A 82 12.37 17.34 9.09
CA SER A 82 11.61 16.11 9.25
C SER A 82 10.18 16.34 8.77
N GLU A 83 9.80 15.66 7.67
CA GLU A 83 8.42 15.52 7.23
C GLU A 83 7.64 14.70 8.27
N GLU A 84 7.41 15.27 9.45
CA GLU A 84 6.34 14.86 10.34
C GLU A 84 5.05 15.38 9.70
N GLY A 85 4.57 14.63 8.71
CA GLY A 85 3.20 14.73 8.24
C GLY A 85 2.28 14.52 9.45
N LEU A 86 1.75 15.61 9.97
CA LEU A 86 0.73 15.62 11.02
C LEU A 86 -0.55 15.02 10.43
N HIS A 87 -0.58 13.70 10.30
CA HIS A 87 -1.80 12.97 9.96
C HIS A 87 -2.79 13.23 11.10
N PRO A 88 -4.03 13.67 10.79
CA PRO A 88 -5.04 13.90 11.81
C PRO A 88 -5.20 12.59 12.60
N VAL A 89 -4.87 12.66 13.89
CA VAL A 89 -4.91 11.51 14.79
C VAL A 89 -6.37 11.09 14.94
N SER A 90 -6.80 10.13 14.12
CA SER A 90 -8.14 9.56 14.18
C SER A 90 -8.30 8.72 15.45
N ASP A 91 -9.54 8.51 15.86
CA ASP A 91 -9.89 7.52 16.87
C ASP A 91 -9.30 6.14 16.52
N ALA A 92 -9.10 5.33 17.57
CA ALA A 92 -8.56 3.99 17.43
C ALA A 92 -9.37 3.14 16.43
N ASP A 93 -8.72 2.69 15.37
CA ASP A 93 -9.31 1.89 14.30
C ASP A 93 -8.71 0.48 14.29
N ARG A 94 -9.58 -0.53 14.19
CA ARG A 94 -9.16 -1.93 14.11
C ARG A 94 -9.13 -2.36 12.65
N ARG A 95 -7.93 -2.63 12.13
CA ARG A 95 -7.70 -2.97 10.73
C ARG A 95 -6.72 -4.12 10.57
N THR A 96 -6.74 -4.77 9.41
CA THR A 96 -5.73 -5.76 9.04
C THR A 96 -4.55 -5.03 8.40
N VAL A 97 -3.35 -5.30 8.89
CA VAL A 97 -2.10 -4.75 8.33
C VAL A 97 -1.10 -5.88 8.12
N THR A 98 -0.12 -5.64 7.26
CA THR A 98 1.11 -6.43 7.21
C THR A 98 2.22 -5.64 7.88
N VAL A 99 2.77 -6.23 8.94
CA VAL A 99 3.87 -5.65 9.73
C VAL A 99 5.18 -6.26 9.26
N LEU A 100 6.18 -5.42 9.01
CA LEU A 100 7.54 -5.82 8.64
C LEU A 100 8.50 -5.28 9.71
N PHE A 101 9.31 -6.18 10.27
CA PHE A 101 10.49 -5.85 11.05
C PHE A 101 11.73 -6.23 10.26
N ALA A 102 12.66 -5.31 10.09
CA ALA A 102 13.97 -5.56 9.50
C ALA A 102 15.05 -5.07 10.44
N ASP A 103 16.09 -5.87 10.65
CA ASP A 103 17.14 -5.57 11.61
C ASP A 103 18.50 -6.00 11.06
N LEU A 104 19.58 -5.35 11.50
CA LEU A 104 20.93 -5.62 10.99
C LEU A 104 21.55 -6.79 11.76
N CYS A 105 21.97 -7.83 11.04
CA CYS A 105 22.63 -8.97 11.65
C CYS A 105 23.99 -8.56 12.23
N GLY A 106 24.24 -8.92 13.48
CA GLY A 106 25.53 -8.67 14.13
C GLY A 106 25.83 -7.20 14.41
N PHE A 107 24.82 -6.32 14.44
CA PHE A 107 24.98 -4.90 14.74
C PHE A 107 25.78 -4.64 16.02
N THR A 108 25.51 -5.40 17.10
CA THR A 108 26.22 -5.25 18.37
C THR A 108 27.72 -5.46 18.20
N THR A 109 28.12 -6.56 17.55
CA THR A 109 29.54 -6.83 17.25
C THR A 109 30.14 -5.75 16.37
N LEU A 110 29.42 -5.31 15.33
CA LEU A 110 29.85 -4.24 14.45
C LEU A 110 30.07 -2.91 15.20
N SER A 111 29.19 -2.61 16.16
CA SER A 111 29.25 -1.39 16.98
C SER A 111 30.37 -1.39 18.02
N GLU A 112 30.87 -2.57 18.39
CA GLU A 112 32.04 -2.71 19.27
C GLU A 112 33.37 -2.56 18.50
N GLU A 113 33.39 -2.92 17.21
CA GLU A 113 34.57 -2.84 16.36
C GLU A 113 34.75 -1.48 15.66
N LEU A 114 33.65 -0.81 15.32
CA LEU A 114 33.66 0.46 14.60
C LEU A 114 33.69 1.66 15.53
N ASP A 115 34.33 2.73 15.07
CA ASP A 115 34.22 4.04 15.73
C ASP A 115 32.74 4.49 15.75
N PRO A 116 32.24 5.04 16.89
CA PRO A 116 30.85 5.45 17.01
C PRO A 116 30.36 6.42 15.93
N GLU A 117 31.20 7.32 15.43
CA GLU A 117 30.82 8.25 14.36
C GLU A 117 30.63 7.53 13.03
N VAL A 118 31.51 6.56 12.73
CA VAL A 118 31.41 5.71 11.53
C VAL A 118 30.18 4.81 11.61
N MET A 119 29.93 4.25 12.79
CA MET A 119 28.76 3.41 13.04
C MET A 119 27.45 4.18 12.84
N GLN A 120 27.37 5.40 13.38
CA GLN A 120 26.21 6.27 13.22
C GLN A 120 25.99 6.65 11.74
N ALA A 121 27.05 6.96 11.00
CA ALA A 121 26.96 7.27 9.57
C ALA A 121 26.43 6.07 8.77
N LEU A 122 26.95 4.87 9.05
CA LEU A 122 26.49 3.63 8.42
C LEU A 122 25.02 3.35 8.74
N GLN A 123 24.62 3.47 10.00
CA GLN A 123 23.24 3.26 10.43
C GLN A 123 22.28 4.24 9.74
N ASN A 124 22.64 5.52 9.66
CA ASN A 124 21.83 6.53 8.95
C ASN A 124 21.69 6.22 7.46
N GLN A 125 22.77 5.78 6.80
CA GLN A 125 22.73 5.41 5.40
C GLN A 125 21.88 4.15 5.17
N LEU A 126 22.01 3.15 6.04
CA LEU A 126 21.18 1.95 6.01
C LEU A 126 19.70 2.32 6.18
N PHE A 127 19.34 3.07 7.22
CA PHE A 127 17.95 3.49 7.46
C PHE A 127 17.36 4.30 6.32
N LYS A 128 18.17 5.13 5.64
CA LYS A 128 17.74 5.82 4.42
C LYS A 128 17.37 4.84 3.31
N GLU A 129 18.21 3.84 3.06
CA GLU A 129 17.95 2.82 2.03
C GLU A 129 16.74 1.93 2.37
N LEU A 130 16.62 1.49 3.64
CA LEU A 130 15.47 0.70 4.07
C LEU A 130 14.17 1.51 3.99
N THR A 131 14.19 2.78 4.39
CA THR A 131 13.04 3.68 4.28
C THR A 131 12.63 3.87 2.82
N ALA A 132 13.61 4.02 1.91
CA ALA A 132 13.33 4.12 0.48
C ALA A 132 12.67 2.84 -0.06
N ALA A 133 13.15 1.65 0.34
CA ALA A 133 12.52 0.38 -0.03
C ALA A 133 11.06 0.32 0.44
N VAL A 134 10.77 0.65 1.71
CA VAL A 134 9.38 0.67 2.23
C VAL A 134 8.49 1.61 1.42
N ARG A 135 8.94 2.86 1.21
CA ARG A 135 8.18 3.89 0.51
C ARG A 135 7.91 3.53 -0.96
N ASN A 136 8.87 2.91 -1.64
CA ASN A 136 8.73 2.50 -3.05
C ASN A 136 7.59 1.49 -3.26
N PHE A 137 7.31 0.65 -2.26
CA PHE A 137 6.18 -0.29 -2.31
C PHE A 137 4.93 0.23 -1.58
N GLY A 138 4.89 1.52 -1.22
CA GLY A 138 3.74 2.17 -0.61
C GLY A 138 3.51 1.80 0.86
N GLY A 139 4.53 1.30 1.54
CA GLY A 139 4.50 1.11 3.00
C GLY A 139 4.80 2.40 3.76
N PHE A 140 4.56 2.36 5.06
CA PHE A 140 4.84 3.43 6.01
C PHE A 140 5.86 2.95 7.05
N VAL A 141 6.92 3.72 7.27
CA VAL A 141 7.86 3.46 8.38
C VAL A 141 7.26 4.06 9.65
N ASP A 142 6.91 3.20 10.60
CA ASP A 142 6.33 3.62 11.89
C ASP A 142 7.40 4.24 12.79
N LYS A 143 8.51 3.51 13.00
CA LYS A 143 9.62 3.93 13.84
C LYS A 143 10.84 3.04 13.67
N PHE A 144 11.95 3.53 14.23
CA PHE A 144 13.18 2.78 14.44
C PHE A 144 13.26 2.34 15.91
N ILE A 145 13.74 1.13 16.17
CA ILE A 145 13.90 0.54 17.50
C ILE A 145 15.33 0.02 17.59
N GLY A 146 16.26 0.86 18.05
CA GLY A 146 17.69 0.56 17.99
C GLY A 146 18.17 0.51 16.54
N ASP A 147 18.59 -0.67 16.11
CA ASP A 147 19.00 -1.07 14.76
C ASP A 147 17.87 -1.66 13.90
N ALA A 148 16.72 -1.94 14.51
CA ALA A 148 15.56 -2.46 13.81
C ALA A 148 14.67 -1.34 13.23
N LEU A 149 14.11 -1.59 12.05
CA LEU A 149 13.08 -0.80 11.39
C LEU A 149 11.73 -1.50 11.52
N LEU A 150 10.70 -0.76 11.94
CA LEU A 150 9.30 -1.20 11.92
C LEU A 150 8.54 -0.50 10.78
N ALA A 151 8.00 -1.28 9.85
CA ALA A 151 7.18 -0.80 8.76
C ALA A 151 5.79 -1.46 8.72
N LEU A 152 4.84 -0.73 8.17
CA LEU A 152 3.44 -1.09 8.06
C LEU A 152 2.98 -0.97 6.61
N PHE A 153 2.24 -1.98 6.15
CA PHE A 153 1.49 -1.97 4.89
C PHE A 153 0.03 -2.22 5.26
N GLY A 154 -0.90 -1.40 4.77
CA GLY A 154 -2.29 -1.37 5.26
C GLY A 154 -2.61 -0.20 6.20
N ALA A 155 -1.59 0.59 6.55
CA ALA A 155 -1.71 1.75 7.44
C ALA A 155 -0.67 2.81 7.04
N PRO A 156 -1.05 4.10 6.94
CA PRO A 156 -2.40 4.64 7.11
C PRO A 156 -3.34 4.33 5.92
N VAL A 157 -2.79 4.04 4.75
CA VAL A 157 -3.52 3.68 3.52
C VAL A 157 -3.44 2.17 3.30
N ALA A 158 -4.56 1.55 2.92
CA ALA A 158 -4.64 0.12 2.66
C ALA A 158 -4.83 -0.22 1.19
N HIS A 159 -4.18 -1.30 0.78
CA HIS A 159 -4.24 -1.87 -0.57
C HIS A 159 -4.54 -3.38 -0.46
N GLU A 160 -5.20 -3.94 -1.48
CA GLU A 160 -5.52 -5.37 -1.49
C GLU A 160 -4.25 -6.26 -1.56
N ASP A 161 -3.13 -5.71 -2.04
CA ASP A 161 -1.86 -6.38 -2.25
C ASP A 161 -0.81 -6.07 -1.17
N ASP A 162 -1.16 -5.41 -0.05
CA ASP A 162 -0.23 -5.03 1.03
C ASP A 162 0.72 -6.15 1.49
N PRO A 163 0.30 -7.43 1.63
CA PRO A 163 1.23 -8.52 1.94
C PRO A 163 2.30 -8.75 0.86
N GLU A 164 1.94 -8.64 -0.42
CA GLU A 164 2.89 -8.75 -1.54
C GLU A 164 3.84 -7.54 -1.57
N ARG A 165 3.31 -6.34 -1.32
CA ARG A 165 4.10 -5.10 -1.21
C ARG A 165 5.19 -5.23 -0.14
N ALA A 166 4.84 -5.75 1.03
CA ALA A 166 5.77 -5.98 2.13
C ALA A 166 6.90 -6.96 1.76
N LEU A 167 6.59 -8.05 1.06
CA LEU A 167 7.60 -9.02 0.63
C LEU A 167 8.55 -8.45 -0.42
N ARG A 168 8.02 -7.68 -1.38
CA ARG A 168 8.86 -7.00 -2.38
C ARG A 168 9.76 -5.96 -1.73
N ALA A 169 9.26 -5.22 -0.74
CA ALA A 169 10.07 -4.31 0.04
C ALA A 169 11.18 -5.04 0.80
N ALA A 170 10.90 -6.17 1.43
CA ALA A 170 11.91 -6.97 2.13
C ALA A 170 13.03 -7.47 1.19
N LEU A 171 12.67 -7.96 0.00
CA LEU A 171 13.67 -8.37 -0.99
C LEU A 171 14.52 -7.19 -1.50
N ASP A 172 13.91 -6.02 -1.72
CA ASP A 172 14.62 -4.79 -2.10
C ASP A 172 15.54 -4.29 -0.96
N MET A 173 15.11 -4.40 0.30
CA MET A 173 15.93 -4.10 1.48
C MET A 173 17.19 -4.96 1.53
N ILE A 174 17.06 -6.27 1.32
CA ILE A 174 18.20 -7.20 1.28
C ILE A 174 19.18 -6.78 0.16
N ALA A 175 18.65 -6.52 -1.05
CA ALA A 175 19.48 -6.13 -2.19
C ALA A 175 20.19 -4.77 -1.97
N ARG A 176 19.50 -3.79 -1.38
CA ARG A 176 20.10 -2.48 -1.04
C ARG A 176 21.17 -2.60 0.04
N THR A 177 20.93 -3.44 1.05
CA THR A 177 21.88 -3.64 2.15
C THR A 177 23.14 -4.33 1.66
N ALA A 178 23.01 -5.33 0.78
CA ALA A 178 24.16 -5.96 0.13
C ALA A 178 24.99 -4.95 -0.68
N ARG A 179 24.34 -4.12 -1.51
CA ARG A 179 25.01 -3.06 -2.28
C ARG A 179 25.71 -2.02 -1.39
N LEU A 180 25.06 -1.63 -0.29
CA LEU A 180 25.66 -0.75 0.70
C LEU A 180 26.93 -1.40 1.27
N GLY A 181 26.84 -2.69 1.60
CA GLY A 181 27.94 -3.50 2.08
C GLY A 181 29.15 -3.56 1.15
N GLU A 182 28.92 -3.56 -0.17
CA GLU A 182 29.99 -3.53 -1.17
C GLU A 182 30.64 -2.15 -1.32
N SER A 183 29.86 -1.08 -1.09
CA SER A 183 30.28 0.30 -1.29
C SER A 183 30.99 0.92 -0.09
N THR A 184 30.75 0.39 1.12
CA THR A 184 31.30 0.94 2.35
C THR A 184 32.51 0.12 2.80
N PRO A 185 33.66 0.74 3.07
CA PRO A 185 34.83 0.06 3.60
C PRO A 185 34.63 -0.27 5.08
N HIS A 186 33.81 -1.27 5.39
CA HIS A 186 33.68 -1.86 6.72
C HIS A 186 34.21 -3.30 6.73
N SER A 187 34.71 -3.70 7.89
CA SER A 187 35.46 -4.91 8.25
C SER A 187 35.07 -6.23 7.56
N GLY A 188 35.38 -6.41 6.27
CA GLY A 188 35.46 -7.70 5.55
C GLY A 188 34.21 -8.60 5.49
N SER A 189 33.15 -8.28 6.23
CA SER A 189 31.94 -9.10 6.40
C SER A 189 30.77 -8.47 5.65
N PRO A 190 29.91 -9.29 5.00
CA PRO A 190 28.75 -8.78 4.30
C PRO A 190 27.73 -8.21 5.29
N LEU A 191 27.15 -7.04 4.96
CA LEU A 191 25.99 -6.53 5.68
C LEU A 191 24.77 -7.36 5.31
N LEU A 192 24.14 -7.97 6.31
CA LEU A 192 22.97 -8.82 6.13
C LEU A 192 21.84 -8.36 7.05
N LEU A 193 20.61 -8.52 6.58
CA LEU A 193 19.41 -8.31 7.38
C LEU A 193 18.78 -9.63 7.75
N HIS A 194 18.10 -9.66 8.88
CA HIS A 194 17.08 -10.67 9.21
C HIS A 194 15.72 -9.98 9.29
N ILE A 195 14.73 -10.52 8.59
CA ILE A 195 13.44 -9.85 8.39
C ILE A 195 12.29 -10.77 8.81
N GLY A 196 11.34 -10.21 9.56
CA GLY A 196 10.12 -10.88 9.99
C GLY A 196 8.89 -10.15 9.51
N ILE A 197 7.97 -10.87 8.86
CA ILE A 197 6.75 -10.29 8.29
C ILE A 197 5.53 -11.06 8.77
N ASN A 198 4.52 -10.35 9.27
CA ASN A 198 3.27 -10.98 9.66
C ASN A 198 2.06 -10.10 9.31
N THR A 199 1.03 -10.74 8.78
CA THR A 199 -0.25 -10.11 8.45
C THR A 199 -1.29 -10.48 9.51
N GLY A 200 -2.07 -9.51 9.96
CA GLY A 200 -3.11 -9.75 10.95
C GLY A 200 -3.79 -8.49 11.45
N PRO A 201 -4.80 -8.63 12.33
CA PRO A 201 -5.51 -7.50 12.89
C PRO A 201 -4.61 -6.73 13.87
N VAL A 202 -4.70 -5.41 13.82
CA VAL A 202 -4.07 -4.48 14.76
C VAL A 202 -5.07 -3.38 15.12
N VAL A 203 -4.80 -2.69 16.22
CA VAL A 203 -5.47 -1.43 16.56
C VAL A 203 -4.49 -0.30 16.27
N THR A 204 -4.87 0.61 15.39
CA THR A 204 -4.12 1.81 15.02
C THR A 204 -4.76 3.04 15.64
N GLY A 205 -4.02 3.88 16.35
CA GLY A 205 -4.55 5.12 16.90
C GLY A 205 -3.50 5.94 17.63
N GLY A 206 -3.84 7.19 17.98
CA GLY A 206 -2.99 8.01 18.81
C GLY A 206 -2.87 7.45 20.22
N LEU A 207 -1.69 6.94 20.59
CA LEU A 207 -1.39 6.56 21.97
C LEU A 207 -0.53 7.66 22.59
N GLY A 208 -1.05 8.31 23.64
CA GLY A 208 -0.36 9.40 24.34
C GLY A 208 -1.31 10.26 25.17
N ILE A 209 -0.77 10.96 26.18
CA ILE A 209 -1.49 11.93 27.02
C ILE A 209 -1.03 13.34 26.58
N GLY A 210 -1.97 14.25 26.31
CA GLY A 210 -1.66 15.64 25.95
C GLY A 210 -1.33 15.86 24.47
N THR A 211 -0.33 16.70 24.18
CA THR A 211 0.06 17.13 22.82
C THR A 211 0.97 16.16 22.06
N ALA A 212 1.52 15.14 22.73
CA ALA A 212 2.36 14.11 22.12
C ALA A 212 1.53 12.86 21.75
N LYS A 213 0.67 12.98 20.74
CA LYS A 213 -0.01 11.82 20.16
C LYS A 213 0.84 11.26 19.02
N SER A 214 1.57 10.18 19.27
CA SER A 214 2.21 9.41 18.19
C SER A 214 1.22 8.40 17.62
N TYR A 215 1.27 8.21 16.29
CA TYR A 215 0.59 7.08 15.67
C TYR A 215 1.18 5.79 16.24
N SER A 216 0.33 4.90 16.73
CA SER A 216 0.79 3.69 17.37
C SER A 216 -0.06 2.51 16.94
N VAL A 217 0.64 1.41 16.65
CA VAL A 217 0.05 0.15 16.26
C VAL A 217 0.29 -0.87 17.35
N THR A 218 -0.79 -1.44 17.85
CA THR A 218 -0.76 -2.45 18.91
C THR A 218 -1.52 -3.70 18.49
N GLY A 219 -0.99 -4.87 18.87
CA GLY A 219 -1.61 -6.16 18.61
C GLY A 219 -0.60 -7.31 18.59
N ASP A 220 -1.11 -8.53 18.78
CA ASP A 220 -0.32 -9.77 18.69
C ASP A 220 0.37 -9.94 17.32
N THR A 221 -0.20 -9.33 16.26
CA THR A 221 0.40 -9.29 14.91
C THR A 221 1.78 -8.66 14.92
N VAL A 222 1.96 -7.53 15.62
CA VAL A 222 3.24 -6.80 15.71
C VAL A 222 4.26 -7.64 16.46
N ASN A 223 3.89 -8.18 17.62
CA ASN A 223 4.76 -9.02 18.44
C ASN A 223 5.17 -10.30 17.71
N THR A 224 4.28 -10.87 16.90
CA THR A 224 4.59 -12.06 16.09
C THR A 224 5.56 -11.72 14.97
N ALA A 225 5.42 -10.58 14.29
CA ALA A 225 6.38 -10.13 13.28
C ALA A 225 7.77 -9.92 13.88
N GLN A 226 7.86 -9.28 15.06
CA GLN A 226 9.13 -9.13 15.78
C GLN A 226 9.76 -10.49 16.10
N ARG A 227 8.98 -11.45 16.59
CA ARG A 227 9.48 -12.79 16.92
C ARG A 227 9.93 -13.59 15.69
N LEU A 228 9.26 -13.41 14.55
CA LEU A 228 9.70 -13.98 13.28
C LEU A 228 11.04 -13.38 12.85
N GLN A 229 11.22 -12.06 13.01
CA GLN A 229 12.48 -11.40 12.71
C GLN A 229 13.60 -11.93 13.59
N SER A 230 13.38 -12.05 14.90
CA SER A 230 14.39 -12.57 15.83
C SER A 230 14.73 -14.06 15.62
N LEU A 231 13.87 -14.81 14.92
CA LEU A 231 14.09 -16.21 14.57
C LEU A 231 14.83 -16.37 13.23
N ALA A 232 14.72 -15.38 12.34
CA ALA A 232 15.29 -15.42 11.00
C ALA A 232 16.82 -15.45 11.05
N ALA A 233 17.44 -16.30 10.24
CA ALA A 233 18.90 -16.30 10.09
C ALA A 233 19.36 -15.11 9.21
N PRO A 234 20.66 -14.77 9.19
CA PRO A 234 21.17 -13.70 8.35
C PRO A 234 20.84 -13.89 6.87
N GLY A 235 20.24 -12.86 6.27
CA GLY A 235 19.77 -12.87 4.88
C GLY A 235 18.37 -13.47 4.69
N GLU A 236 17.71 -13.95 5.75
CA GLU A 236 16.40 -14.60 5.64
C GLU A 236 15.23 -13.64 5.86
N VAL A 237 14.13 -13.95 5.19
CA VAL A 237 12.82 -13.36 5.43
C VAL A 237 11.86 -14.45 5.90
N LEU A 238 11.41 -14.36 7.15
CA LEU A 238 10.42 -15.28 7.72
C LEU A 238 9.03 -14.65 7.73
N VAL A 239 8.04 -15.45 7.36
CA VAL A 239 6.64 -15.01 7.25
C VAL A 239 5.70 -15.89 8.07
N GLY A 240 4.66 -15.26 8.61
CA GLY A 240 3.55 -15.97 9.24
C GLY A 240 2.60 -16.64 8.23
N GLU A 241 1.75 -17.54 8.72
CA GLU A 241 0.81 -18.33 7.91
C GLU A 241 -0.11 -17.47 7.03
N LEU A 242 -0.70 -16.40 7.58
CA LEU A 242 -1.63 -15.56 6.82
C LEU A 242 -0.91 -14.83 5.69
N THR A 243 0.29 -14.30 5.95
CA THR A 243 1.13 -13.67 4.92
C THR A 243 1.42 -14.67 3.81
N HIS A 244 1.97 -15.84 4.14
CA HIS A 244 2.21 -16.92 3.18
C HIS A 244 0.95 -17.27 2.36
N ARG A 245 -0.19 -17.46 3.02
CA ARG A 245 -1.44 -17.81 2.33
C ARG A 245 -1.85 -16.72 1.33
N LEU A 246 -1.70 -15.44 1.68
CA LEU A 246 -2.07 -14.33 0.81
C LEU A 246 -1.10 -14.16 -0.36
N THR A 247 0.14 -14.66 -0.27
CA THR A 247 1.22 -14.35 -1.23
C THR A 247 1.83 -15.56 -1.95
N ARG A 248 1.46 -16.80 -1.58
CA ARG A 248 1.92 -18.06 -2.23
C ARG A 248 1.64 -18.17 -3.73
N HIS A 249 0.83 -17.25 -4.27
CA HIS A 249 0.56 -17.17 -5.70
C HIS A 249 1.65 -16.38 -6.45
N ALA A 250 2.43 -15.55 -5.76
CA ALA A 250 3.46 -14.69 -6.34
C ALA A 250 4.89 -15.05 -5.90
N PHE A 251 5.06 -15.80 -4.81
CA PHE A 251 6.38 -16.17 -4.26
C PHE A 251 6.49 -17.65 -3.93
N SER A 252 7.71 -18.19 -3.97
CA SER A 252 8.07 -19.51 -3.45
C SER A 252 8.52 -19.43 -1.99
N TYR A 253 8.25 -20.51 -1.25
CA TYR A 253 8.51 -20.61 0.17
C TYR A 253 9.00 -22.00 0.55
N GLU A 254 9.83 -22.05 1.59
CA GLU A 254 10.12 -23.25 2.35
C GLU A 254 9.35 -23.24 3.68
N SER A 255 8.69 -24.36 4.02
CA SER A 255 7.98 -24.47 5.30
C SER A 255 8.95 -24.87 6.41
N LEU A 256 8.99 -24.09 7.48
CA LEU A 256 9.75 -24.40 8.70
C LEU A 256 8.89 -25.08 9.77
N GLY A 257 7.63 -25.35 9.45
CA GLY A 257 6.67 -26.00 10.34
C GLY A 257 6.17 -25.11 11.48
N ASP A 258 5.66 -25.78 12.52
CA ASP A 258 5.09 -25.16 13.72
C ASP A 258 6.17 -24.73 14.71
N VAL A 259 6.29 -23.42 14.95
CA VAL A 259 7.25 -22.86 15.91
C VAL A 259 6.53 -22.35 17.14
N VAL A 260 6.97 -22.77 18.32
CA VAL A 260 6.45 -22.29 19.61
C VAL A 260 7.25 -21.08 20.06
N PHE A 261 6.60 -19.93 20.14
CA PHE A 261 7.22 -18.72 20.67
C PHE A 261 7.04 -18.62 22.19
N ARG A 262 8.07 -18.16 22.89
CA ARG A 262 7.98 -17.86 24.33
C ARG A 262 6.88 -16.83 24.58
N GLY A 263 5.96 -17.14 25.49
CA GLY A 263 4.86 -16.24 25.86
C GLY A 263 3.74 -16.13 24.81
N LYS A 264 3.60 -17.10 23.90
CA LYS A 264 2.41 -17.29 23.06
C LYS A 264 1.75 -18.62 23.38
N ALA A 265 0.42 -18.63 23.47
CA ALA A 265 -0.31 -19.89 23.49
C ALA A 265 -0.39 -20.45 22.06
N GLY A 266 0.05 -21.69 21.88
CA GLY A 266 0.07 -22.37 20.58
C GLY A 266 1.36 -22.18 19.77
N SER A 267 1.45 -22.92 18.67
CA SER A 267 2.49 -22.76 17.66
C SER A 267 2.04 -21.80 16.56
N VAL A 268 3.01 -21.25 15.83
CA VAL A 268 2.78 -20.47 14.61
C VAL A 268 3.46 -21.20 13.47
N LEU A 269 2.72 -21.44 12.38
CA LEU A 269 3.31 -21.95 11.15
C LEU A 269 4.20 -20.88 10.51
N VAL A 270 5.47 -21.20 10.35
CA VAL A 270 6.49 -20.29 9.80
C VAL A 270 6.93 -20.77 8.42
N HIS A 271 7.09 -19.82 7.51
CA HIS A 271 7.61 -20.08 6.18
C HIS A 271 8.78 -19.13 5.90
N ARG A 272 9.85 -19.65 5.29
CA ARG A 272 10.95 -18.85 4.75
C ARG A 272 10.62 -18.48 3.32
N LEU A 273 10.74 -17.20 2.99
CA LEU A 273 10.59 -16.69 1.62
C LEU A 273 11.87 -16.99 0.83
N ASP A 274 11.74 -17.64 -0.34
CA ASP A 274 12.90 -17.94 -1.18
C ASP A 274 13.07 -16.90 -2.29
N ALA A 275 12.04 -16.74 -3.15
CA ALA A 275 12.11 -15.88 -4.32
C ALA A 275 10.71 -15.53 -4.88
N PRO A 276 10.60 -14.46 -5.69
CA PRO A 276 9.45 -14.25 -6.57
C PRO A 276 9.33 -15.40 -7.58
N LEU A 277 8.10 -15.81 -7.88
CA LEU A 277 7.83 -16.79 -8.94
C LEU A 277 8.09 -16.16 -10.32
N ALA A 278 8.78 -16.90 -11.20
CA ALA A 278 9.01 -16.47 -12.58
C ALA A 278 7.70 -16.21 -13.35
N VAL A 279 6.66 -17.00 -13.05
CA VAL A 279 5.29 -16.82 -13.55
C VAL A 279 4.34 -16.82 -12.35
N PRO A 280 3.86 -15.65 -11.90
CA PRO A 280 2.85 -15.57 -10.86
C PRO A 280 1.58 -16.32 -11.25
N ARG A 281 0.99 -17.01 -10.28
CA ARG A 281 -0.32 -17.64 -10.42
C ARG A 281 -1.41 -16.59 -10.22
N ALA A 282 -2.63 -16.90 -10.68
CA ALA A 282 -3.76 -16.03 -10.43
C ALA A 282 -3.99 -15.85 -8.92
N ALA A 283 -3.81 -14.61 -8.43
CA ALA A 283 -4.05 -14.24 -7.05
C ALA A 283 -5.49 -14.49 -6.58
N ARG A 284 -6.44 -14.48 -7.54
CA ARG A 284 -7.88 -14.57 -7.31
C ARG A 284 -8.50 -15.65 -8.19
N GLY A 285 -9.56 -16.24 -7.66
CA GLY A 285 -10.33 -17.30 -8.31
C GLY A 285 -9.88 -18.69 -7.88
N LEU A 286 -10.65 -19.69 -8.28
CA LEU A 286 -10.39 -21.09 -7.95
C LEU A 286 -9.56 -21.80 -9.04
N GLU A 287 -9.05 -21.05 -10.01
CA GLU A 287 -8.23 -21.58 -11.12
C GLU A 287 -6.94 -22.23 -10.61
N ALA A 288 -6.35 -21.66 -9.55
CA ALA A 288 -5.20 -22.28 -8.87
C ALA A 288 -5.53 -23.63 -8.20
N LEU A 289 -6.82 -23.94 -8.02
CA LEU A 289 -7.34 -25.23 -7.54
C LEU A 289 -7.89 -26.08 -8.70
N GLY A 290 -7.65 -25.69 -9.95
CA GLY A 290 -8.17 -26.38 -11.14
C GLY A 290 -9.68 -26.21 -11.38
N LEU A 291 -10.34 -25.33 -10.64
CA LEU A 291 -11.78 -25.12 -10.76
C LEU A 291 -12.06 -23.93 -11.69
N SER A 292 -12.83 -24.19 -12.75
CA SER A 292 -13.36 -23.15 -13.64
C SER A 292 -14.88 -23.26 -13.68
N ALA A 293 -15.58 -22.17 -13.38
CA ALA A 293 -17.03 -22.08 -13.51
C ALA A 293 -17.41 -21.17 -14.69
N PRO A 294 -18.39 -21.52 -15.53
CA PRO A 294 -18.79 -20.66 -16.64
C PRO A 294 -19.27 -19.30 -16.13
N ILE A 295 -19.00 -18.22 -16.88
CA ILE A 295 -19.56 -16.91 -16.54
C ILE A 295 -21.08 -16.92 -16.81
N ILE A 296 -21.87 -16.49 -15.84
CA ILE A 296 -23.35 -16.48 -15.95
C ILE A 296 -23.81 -15.03 -16.16
N GLY A 297 -24.73 -14.82 -17.10
CA GLY A 297 -25.44 -13.54 -17.28
C GLY A 297 -24.62 -12.41 -17.91
N ARG A 298 -23.44 -12.70 -18.49
CA ARG A 298 -22.55 -11.70 -19.13
C ARG A 298 -22.40 -11.87 -20.64
N SER A 299 -23.34 -12.57 -21.27
CA SER A 299 -23.29 -12.88 -22.70
C SER A 299 -23.32 -11.62 -23.57
N ALA A 300 -24.04 -10.56 -23.15
CA ALA A 300 -24.15 -9.32 -23.91
C ALA A 300 -22.82 -8.54 -23.96
N GLU A 301 -22.08 -8.48 -22.85
CA GLU A 301 -20.74 -7.89 -22.80
C GLU A 301 -19.74 -8.72 -23.59
N LEU A 302 -19.76 -10.04 -23.42
CA LEU A 302 -18.86 -10.95 -24.12
C LEU A 302 -19.05 -10.87 -25.64
N ASN A 303 -20.30 -10.89 -26.11
CA ASN A 303 -20.61 -10.78 -27.54
C ASN A 303 -20.16 -9.44 -28.12
N ARG A 304 -20.25 -8.34 -27.36
CA ARG A 304 -19.71 -7.04 -27.80
C ARG A 304 -18.19 -7.06 -27.96
N MET A 305 -17.48 -7.71 -27.02
CA MET A 305 -16.02 -7.86 -27.12
C MET A 305 -15.61 -8.70 -28.34
N LEU A 306 -16.31 -9.82 -28.57
CA LEU A 306 -16.07 -10.69 -29.73
C LEU A 306 -16.36 -9.98 -31.05
N ALA A 307 -17.47 -9.23 -31.13
CA ALA A 307 -17.79 -8.43 -32.32
C ALA A 307 -16.74 -7.36 -32.61
N SER A 308 -16.17 -6.72 -31.57
CA SER A 308 -15.02 -5.81 -31.75
C SER A 308 -13.81 -6.57 -32.28
N LEU A 309 -13.50 -7.77 -31.78
CA LEU A 309 -12.39 -8.55 -32.32
C LEU A 309 -12.59 -8.91 -33.80
N ASP A 310 -13.81 -9.29 -34.20
CA ASP A 310 -14.13 -9.54 -35.62
C ASP A 310 -13.82 -8.32 -36.50
N GLN A 311 -14.21 -7.12 -36.06
CA GLN A 311 -13.91 -5.87 -36.79
C GLN A 311 -12.39 -5.60 -36.86
N ALA A 312 -11.66 -5.94 -35.80
CA ALA A 312 -10.19 -5.83 -35.78
C ALA A 312 -9.54 -6.80 -36.78
N CYS A 313 -10.04 -8.03 -36.88
CA CYS A 313 -9.62 -8.98 -37.91
C CYS A 313 -9.93 -8.49 -39.34
N GLY A 314 -10.95 -7.65 -39.51
CA GLY A 314 -11.25 -6.94 -40.76
C GLY A 314 -10.33 -5.75 -41.08
N GLY A 315 -9.31 -5.47 -40.26
CA GLY A 315 -8.33 -4.39 -40.47
C GLY A 315 -8.65 -3.08 -39.76
N SER A 316 -9.74 -3.02 -38.98
CA SER A 316 -10.13 -1.81 -38.25
C SER A 316 -9.70 -1.88 -36.79
N ALA A 317 -8.67 -1.11 -36.39
CA ALA A 317 -8.22 -1.07 -35.00
C ALA A 317 -9.37 -0.78 -34.02
N GLN A 318 -9.55 -1.64 -33.01
CA GLN A 318 -10.60 -1.52 -32.00
C GLN A 318 -10.00 -1.28 -30.61
N LEU A 319 -10.73 -0.52 -29.79
CA LEU A 319 -10.43 -0.32 -28.38
C LEU A 319 -11.66 -0.69 -27.55
N VAL A 320 -11.49 -1.65 -26.64
CA VAL A 320 -12.51 -2.00 -25.66
C VAL A 320 -12.04 -1.57 -24.27
N ARG A 321 -12.86 -0.77 -23.59
CA ARG A 321 -12.62 -0.35 -22.21
C ARG A 321 -13.65 -0.95 -21.28
N LEU A 322 -13.21 -1.81 -20.36
CA LEU A 322 -14.07 -2.41 -19.35
C LEU A 322 -14.04 -1.59 -18.06
N VAL A 323 -15.19 -1.03 -17.68
CA VAL A 323 -15.35 -0.18 -16.49
C VAL A 323 -16.42 -0.79 -15.58
N GLY A 324 -16.20 -0.75 -14.27
CA GLY A 324 -17.14 -1.25 -13.27
C GLY A 324 -16.49 -1.29 -11.89
N GLU A 325 -17.31 -1.54 -10.87
CA GLU A 325 -16.87 -1.59 -9.47
C GLU A 325 -15.83 -2.70 -9.21
N ALA A 326 -15.06 -2.55 -8.13
CA ALA A 326 -14.16 -3.60 -7.68
C ALA A 326 -14.97 -4.88 -7.36
N GLY A 327 -14.42 -6.06 -7.70
CA GLY A 327 -15.09 -7.34 -7.45
C GLY A 327 -16.22 -7.73 -8.42
N ILE A 328 -16.70 -6.84 -9.30
CA ILE A 328 -17.83 -7.11 -10.22
C ILE A 328 -17.54 -8.20 -11.30
N GLY A 329 -16.31 -8.70 -11.37
CA GLY A 329 -15.91 -9.77 -12.29
C GLY A 329 -15.23 -9.31 -13.60
N LYS A 330 -14.71 -8.07 -13.68
CA LYS A 330 -14.01 -7.56 -14.88
C LYS A 330 -12.90 -8.49 -15.38
N SER A 331 -12.00 -8.90 -14.48
CA SER A 331 -10.89 -9.81 -14.83
C SER A 331 -11.41 -11.19 -15.26
N ARG A 332 -12.53 -11.66 -14.69
CA ARG A 332 -13.14 -12.93 -15.11
C ARG A 332 -13.74 -12.81 -16.51
N LEU A 333 -14.38 -11.69 -16.85
CA LEU A 333 -14.90 -11.44 -18.19
C LEU A 333 -13.78 -11.42 -19.24
N VAL A 334 -12.63 -10.80 -18.94
CA VAL A 334 -11.46 -10.83 -19.84
C VAL A 334 -10.94 -12.26 -20.03
N LYS A 335 -10.83 -13.05 -18.96
CA LYS A 335 -10.40 -14.46 -19.06
C LYS A 335 -11.35 -15.29 -19.91
N GLU A 336 -12.66 -15.12 -19.72
CA GLU A 336 -13.67 -15.81 -20.52
C GLU A 336 -13.58 -15.41 -22.01
N PHE A 337 -13.40 -14.12 -22.29
CA PHE A 337 -13.17 -13.64 -23.64
C PHE A 337 -11.94 -14.28 -24.29
N VAL A 338 -10.81 -14.33 -23.58
CA VAL A 338 -9.58 -14.96 -24.09
C VAL A 338 -9.78 -16.46 -24.32
N ALA A 339 -10.48 -17.15 -23.42
CA ALA A 339 -10.80 -18.57 -23.59
C ALA A 339 -11.64 -18.81 -24.86
N ARG A 340 -12.72 -18.02 -25.06
CA ARG A 340 -13.56 -18.06 -26.26
C ARG A 340 -12.78 -17.80 -27.56
N VAL A 341 -11.84 -16.86 -27.53
CA VAL A 341 -10.99 -16.56 -28.69
C VAL A 341 -10.11 -17.76 -29.05
N GLY A 342 -9.66 -18.54 -28.06
CA GLY A 342 -8.92 -19.79 -28.30
C GLY A 342 -9.77 -20.93 -28.83
N ASP A 343 -11.07 -20.97 -28.48
CA ASP A 343 -11.98 -22.06 -28.85
C ASP A 343 -12.66 -21.84 -30.22
N GLU A 344 -12.79 -20.58 -30.69
CA GLU A 344 -13.48 -20.26 -31.93
C GLU A 344 -12.55 -20.24 -33.15
N ASP A 345 -12.77 -21.15 -34.11
CA ASP A 345 -11.95 -21.32 -35.33
C ASP A 345 -11.70 -20.03 -36.14
N ARG A 346 -12.66 -19.10 -36.12
CA ARG A 346 -12.53 -17.81 -36.83
C ARG A 346 -11.40 -16.93 -36.30
N PHE A 347 -10.96 -17.16 -35.07
CA PHE A 347 -9.85 -16.42 -34.44
C PHE A 347 -8.55 -17.22 -34.38
N ARG A 348 -8.43 -18.36 -35.09
CA ARG A 348 -7.22 -19.20 -35.07
C ARG A 348 -5.91 -18.48 -35.42
N ASN A 349 -5.99 -17.40 -36.19
CA ASN A 349 -4.84 -16.59 -36.60
C ASN A 349 -4.59 -15.38 -35.68
N VAL A 350 -5.34 -15.26 -34.57
CA VAL A 350 -5.21 -14.17 -33.61
C VAL A 350 -4.19 -14.55 -32.55
N ALA A 351 -3.10 -13.79 -32.49
CA ALA A 351 -2.16 -13.88 -31.38
C ALA A 351 -2.66 -13.05 -30.19
N VAL A 352 -2.99 -13.72 -29.08
CA VAL A 352 -3.36 -13.04 -27.82
C VAL A 352 -2.11 -12.77 -26.99
N ARG A 353 -2.02 -11.56 -26.43
CA ARG A 353 -0.95 -11.15 -25.50
C ARG A 353 -1.59 -10.48 -24.29
N LEU A 354 -1.17 -10.91 -23.10
CA LEU A 354 -1.69 -10.42 -21.83
C LEU A 354 -0.58 -9.69 -21.09
N ALA A 355 -0.87 -8.48 -20.66
CA ALA A 355 -0.01 -7.70 -19.78
C ALA A 355 -0.85 -7.10 -18.65
N THR A 356 -0.24 -7.00 -17.49
CA THR A 356 -0.79 -6.34 -16.31
C THR A 356 0.04 -5.12 -16.01
N CYS A 357 -0.61 -4.01 -15.65
CA CYS A 357 0.09 -2.84 -15.12
C CYS A 357 0.10 -2.94 -13.60
N SER A 358 1.29 -3.09 -13.02
CA SER A 358 1.48 -3.16 -11.58
C SER A 358 1.19 -1.81 -10.92
N PRO A 359 0.44 -1.78 -9.81
CA PRO A 359 0.23 -0.57 -9.02
C PRO A 359 1.47 -0.18 -8.19
N LEU A 360 2.56 -0.96 -8.27
CA LEU A 360 3.80 -0.79 -7.49
C LEU A 360 4.86 0.07 -8.18
N GLY A 361 4.48 0.76 -9.26
CA GLY A 361 5.43 1.44 -10.13
C GLY A 361 6.13 0.43 -11.04
N GLU A 362 5.91 0.56 -12.33
CA GLU A 362 6.73 -0.11 -13.33
C GLU A 362 7.73 0.89 -13.90
N GLN A 363 8.75 0.40 -14.59
CA GLN A 363 9.48 1.25 -15.52
C GLN A 363 8.47 1.93 -16.45
N SER A 364 8.76 3.17 -16.85
CA SER A 364 7.94 3.88 -17.85
C SER A 364 7.67 2.95 -19.04
N PHE A 365 6.39 2.82 -19.42
CA PHE A 365 5.92 1.90 -20.46
C PHE A 365 6.03 0.40 -20.13
N GLY A 366 6.15 0.00 -18.86
CA GLY A 366 6.30 -1.39 -18.42
C GLY A 366 5.25 -2.36 -19.00
N ALA A 367 3.96 -2.03 -18.92
CA ALA A 367 2.90 -2.83 -19.52
C ALA A 367 3.06 -3.01 -21.04
N LEU A 368 3.50 -1.97 -21.76
CA LEU A 368 3.78 -2.07 -23.19
C LEU A 368 5.03 -2.93 -23.45
N GLY A 369 6.08 -2.74 -22.64
CA GLY A 369 7.30 -3.55 -22.67
C GLY A 369 6.99 -5.03 -22.42
N ALA A 370 6.07 -5.37 -21.52
CA ALA A 370 5.63 -6.74 -21.26
C ALA A 370 4.94 -7.35 -22.50
N VAL A 371 4.09 -6.59 -23.20
CA VAL A 371 3.48 -7.04 -24.47
C VAL A 371 4.56 -7.29 -25.53
N VAL A 372 5.52 -6.39 -25.68
CA VAL A 372 6.62 -6.53 -26.66
C VAL A 372 7.51 -7.73 -26.31
N ARG A 373 7.88 -7.91 -25.05
CA ARG A 373 8.65 -9.07 -24.57
C ARG A 373 7.93 -10.37 -24.84
N SER A 374 6.63 -10.42 -24.56
CA SER A 374 5.78 -11.59 -24.84
C SER A 374 5.64 -11.85 -26.34
N ALA A 375 5.54 -10.81 -27.16
CA ALA A 375 5.50 -10.93 -28.61
C ALA A 375 6.81 -11.47 -29.19
N ALA A 376 7.96 -11.03 -28.67
CA ALA A 376 9.28 -11.43 -29.14
C ALA A 376 9.84 -12.72 -28.48
N GLY A 377 9.11 -13.35 -27.55
CA GLY A 377 9.60 -14.54 -26.84
C GLY A 377 10.83 -14.27 -25.96
N MET A 378 10.89 -13.09 -25.35
CA MET A 378 12.00 -12.68 -24.47
C MET A 378 11.86 -13.29 -23.08
N MET A 379 12.95 -13.76 -22.51
CA MET A 379 13.04 -14.26 -21.13
C MET A 379 13.58 -13.18 -20.19
N GLN A 380 13.34 -13.32 -18.88
CA GLN A 380 13.81 -12.33 -17.90
C GLN A 380 15.34 -12.27 -17.77
N ASN A 381 16.03 -13.36 -18.12
CA ASN A 381 17.48 -13.50 -18.05
C ASN A 381 18.19 -13.32 -19.41
N ASP A 382 17.46 -12.90 -20.45
CA ASP A 382 18.08 -12.60 -21.75
C ASP A 382 19.09 -11.45 -21.60
N SER A 383 20.28 -11.63 -22.17
CA SER A 383 21.28 -10.58 -22.32
C SER A 383 20.78 -9.46 -23.24
N GLY A 384 21.39 -8.27 -23.13
CA GLY A 384 21.01 -7.12 -23.96
C GLY A 384 21.07 -7.40 -25.47
N ASP A 385 22.02 -8.23 -25.90
CA ASP A 385 22.17 -8.58 -27.32
C ASP A 385 21.14 -9.62 -27.79
N GLU A 386 20.75 -10.55 -26.92
CA GLU A 386 19.64 -11.47 -27.19
C GLU A 386 18.31 -10.73 -27.31
N VAL A 387 18.05 -9.76 -26.42
CA VAL A 387 16.86 -8.92 -26.49
C VAL A 387 16.81 -8.13 -27.80
N ARG A 388 17.95 -7.55 -28.23
CA ARG A 388 18.05 -6.83 -29.51
C ARG A 388 17.76 -7.74 -30.70
N GLY A 389 18.34 -8.93 -30.73
CA GLY A 389 18.12 -9.92 -31.79
C GLY A 389 16.66 -10.36 -31.89
N LYS A 390 16.04 -10.71 -30.76
CA LYS A 390 14.63 -11.12 -30.69
C LYS A 390 13.68 -10.00 -31.13
N LEU A 391 13.98 -8.75 -30.78
CA LEU A 391 13.19 -7.60 -31.22
C LEU A 391 13.25 -7.40 -32.74
N ALA A 392 14.45 -7.49 -33.33
CA ALA A 392 14.61 -7.38 -34.78
C ALA A 392 13.86 -8.50 -35.53
N GLY A 393 13.88 -9.72 -34.99
CA GLY A 393 13.07 -10.84 -35.48
C GLY A 393 11.58 -10.52 -35.46
N LEU A 394 11.05 -10.06 -34.32
CA LEU A 394 9.64 -9.69 -34.19
C LEU A 394 9.21 -8.62 -35.22
N LEU A 395 9.99 -7.58 -35.43
CA LEU A 395 9.64 -6.52 -36.39
C LEU A 395 9.61 -7.06 -37.84
N THR A 396 10.48 -8.01 -38.15
CA THR A 396 10.52 -8.70 -39.45
C THR A 396 9.30 -9.58 -39.64
N ASP A 397 8.92 -10.35 -38.62
CA ASP A 397 7.74 -11.22 -38.64
C ASP A 397 6.43 -10.43 -38.78
N LEU A 398 6.41 -9.20 -38.27
CA LEU A 398 5.31 -8.26 -38.43
C LEU A 398 5.26 -7.59 -39.82
N GLY A 399 6.24 -7.86 -40.70
CA GLY A 399 6.29 -7.34 -42.06
C GLY A 399 6.62 -5.85 -42.17
N LEU A 400 7.25 -5.27 -41.15
CA LEU A 400 7.65 -3.85 -41.19
C LEU A 400 8.82 -3.66 -42.17
N PRO A 401 8.78 -2.64 -43.05
CA PRO A 401 9.87 -2.35 -43.96
C PRO A 401 11.14 -1.97 -43.18
N GLY A 402 12.30 -2.39 -43.69
CA GLY A 402 13.57 -2.29 -42.95
C GLY A 402 13.95 -0.87 -42.48
N GLU A 403 13.57 0.17 -43.22
CA GLU A 403 13.79 1.57 -42.82
C GLU A 403 12.90 2.00 -41.65
N GLU A 404 11.65 1.52 -41.60
CA GLU A 404 10.72 1.81 -40.50
C GLU A 404 11.10 1.03 -39.25
N ALA A 405 11.50 -0.24 -39.39
CA ALA A 405 12.05 -1.02 -38.29
C ALA A 405 13.28 -0.35 -37.65
N LYS A 406 14.24 0.13 -38.46
CA LYS A 406 15.41 0.88 -37.97
C LYS A 406 15.03 2.14 -37.21
N ARG A 407 13.99 2.86 -37.66
CA ARG A 407 13.49 4.08 -37.00
C ARG A 407 12.82 3.79 -35.66
N LEU A 408 12.06 2.69 -35.55
CA LEU A 408 11.33 2.32 -34.33
C LEU A 408 12.21 1.67 -33.26
N MET A 409 13.29 1.03 -33.68
CA MET A 409 14.15 0.23 -32.81
C MET A 409 14.71 1.01 -31.59
N PRO A 410 15.22 2.25 -31.71
CA PRO A 410 15.65 3.04 -30.55
C PRO A 410 14.52 3.35 -29.56
N LEU A 411 13.30 3.59 -30.05
CA LEU A 411 12.13 3.86 -29.22
C LEU A 411 11.72 2.61 -28.44
N LEU A 412 11.73 1.46 -29.09
CA LEU A 412 11.43 0.18 -28.45
C LEU A 412 12.50 -0.21 -27.43
N TYR A 413 13.77 0.16 -27.63
CA TYR A 413 14.79 0.00 -26.60
C TYR A 413 14.49 0.81 -25.34
N HIS A 414 14.01 2.05 -25.48
CA HIS A 414 13.59 2.86 -24.32
C HIS A 414 12.39 2.22 -23.60
N VAL A 415 11.40 1.72 -24.35
CA VAL A 415 10.24 0.99 -23.78
C VAL A 415 10.68 -0.29 -23.04
N LEU A 416 11.76 -0.92 -23.48
CA LEU A 416 12.31 -2.13 -22.87
C LEU A 416 13.34 -1.85 -21.75
N GLY A 417 13.69 -0.58 -21.49
CA GLY A 417 14.68 -0.21 -20.48
C GLY A 417 16.13 -0.49 -20.89
N LEU A 418 16.42 -0.52 -22.19
CA LEU A 418 17.75 -0.74 -22.79
C LEU A 418 18.36 0.53 -23.39
N GLY A 419 17.65 1.66 -23.32
CA GLY A 419 17.98 2.94 -23.97
C GLY A 419 18.82 3.88 -23.15
#